data_AF-A0A392N9J6-F1
#
_entry.id   AF-A0A392N9J6-F1
#
_cell.length_a   1.000
_cell.length_b   1.000
_cell.length_c   1.000
_cell.angle_alpha   90.00
_cell.angle_beta   90.00
_cell.angle_gamma   90.00
#
_symmetry.space_group_name_H-M   'P 1'
#
loop_
_entity.id
_entity.type
_entity.pdbx_description
1 polymer ?
#
loop_
_entity_poly.entity_id
_entity_poly.type
_entity_poly.pdbx_seq_one_letter_code
_entity_poly.pdbx_strand_id
1 'polypeptide(L)'
;MKEGFMLLVGRKSQHQNVATDSSLWKVLVSLKTHVDRCSYWVVGDGRDDIEAWEDIWIEEGLCIAQHNNIPQEIQSARVCDLVDAAGNWSWALLQPWMPRDMQNC
;
A
#
# COMPACT_ATOMS: atom_id res chain seq x y z
N MET A 1 4.74 54.40 11.28
CA MET A 1 5.54 54.23 10.05
C MET A 1 5.28 52.83 9.51
N LYS A 2 4.33 52.71 8.57
CA LYS A 2 4.10 51.52 7.73
C LYS A 2 3.60 52.01 6.37
N GLU A 3 4.55 52.41 5.53
CA GLU A 3 4.44 52.32 4.07
C GLU A 3 4.04 50.86 3.75
N GLY A 4 3.15 50.48 2.84
CA GLY A 4 2.71 51.10 1.60
C GLY A 4 2.89 50.04 0.50
N PHE A 5 1.81 49.50 -0.05
CA PHE A 5 1.62 49.33 -1.51
C PHE A 5 0.23 48.80 -1.86
N MET A 6 -0.60 49.79 -2.13
CA MET A 6 -1.70 49.91 -3.08
C MET A 6 -1.80 48.88 -4.24
N LEU A 7 -3.06 48.45 -4.46
CA LEU A 7 -3.73 48.04 -5.71
C LEU A 7 -3.38 46.71 -6.41
N LEU A 8 -4.38 45.82 -6.43
CA LEU A 8 -5.05 45.42 -7.66
C LEU A 8 -6.51 45.04 -7.36
N VAL A 9 -7.43 45.96 -7.68
CA VAL A 9 -8.86 45.67 -7.83
C VAL A 9 -9.00 44.79 -9.09
N GLY A 10 -8.88 43.49 -8.90
CA GLY A 10 -9.26 42.48 -9.89
C GLY A 10 -10.66 42.00 -9.57
N ARG A 11 -11.64 42.46 -10.35
CA ARG A 11 -13.05 42.02 -10.34
C ARG A 11 -13.09 40.50 -10.35
N LYS A 12 -13.44 39.86 -9.23
CA LYS A 12 -13.80 38.44 -9.25
C LYS A 12 -15.20 38.35 -9.86
N SER A 13 -15.24 38.05 -11.14
CA SER A 13 -16.41 37.55 -11.84
C SER A 13 -17.09 36.49 -10.97
N GLN A 14 -18.41 36.61 -10.82
CA GLN A 14 -19.26 35.60 -10.21
C GLN A 14 -19.06 34.27 -10.94
N HIS A 15 -18.21 33.39 -10.41
CA HIS A 15 -18.24 31.99 -10.78
C HIS A 15 -19.24 31.31 -9.85
N GLN A 16 -20.53 31.46 -10.17
CA GLN A 16 -21.50 30.45 -9.76
C GLN A 16 -21.17 29.18 -10.55
N ASN A 17 -20.32 28.37 -9.96
CA ASN A 17 -20.47 26.93 -9.99
C ASN A 17 -20.07 26.51 -8.59
N VAL A 18 -21.07 26.55 -7.69
CA VAL A 18 -21.08 25.61 -6.58
C VAL A 18 -20.95 24.27 -7.29
N ALA A 19 -19.75 23.71 -7.31
CA ALA A 19 -19.55 22.33 -7.67
C ALA A 19 -20.38 21.58 -6.64
N THR A 20 -21.66 21.37 -6.97
CA THR A 20 -22.56 20.45 -6.30
C THR A 20 -21.73 19.20 -6.16
N ASP A 21 -21.26 18.90 -4.95
CA ASP A 21 -20.32 17.81 -4.64
C ASP A 21 -20.49 16.72 -5.67
N SER A 22 -19.53 16.62 -6.60
CA SER A 22 -19.81 15.91 -7.85
C SER A 22 -20.33 14.53 -7.47
N SER A 23 -21.44 14.12 -8.08
CA SER A 23 -22.03 12.80 -7.77
C SER A 23 -20.96 11.71 -7.89
N LEU A 24 -20.01 11.89 -8.80
CA LEU A 24 -18.78 11.12 -8.92
C LEU A 24 -17.89 11.16 -7.65
N TRP A 25 -17.57 12.33 -7.10
CA TRP A 25 -16.78 12.45 -5.85
C TRP A 25 -17.46 11.75 -4.68
N LYS A 26 -18.78 11.89 -4.53
CA LYS A 26 -19.54 11.18 -3.49
C LYS A 26 -19.46 9.67 -3.64
N VAL A 27 -19.57 9.16 -4.87
CA VAL A 27 -19.39 7.74 -5.18
C VAL A 27 -17.95 7.29 -4.89
N LEU A 28 -16.94 8.06 -5.28
CA LEU A 28 -15.53 7.75 -4.99
C LEU A 28 -15.23 7.73 -3.48
N VAL A 29 -15.75 8.68 -2.71
CA VAL A 29 -15.60 8.71 -1.24
C VAL A 29 -16.32 7.53 -0.59
N SER A 30 -17.52 7.17 -1.06
CA SER A 30 -18.23 5.99 -0.58
C SER A 30 -17.46 4.71 -0.91
N LEU A 31 -16.96 4.59 -2.14
CA LEU A 31 -16.17 3.45 -2.58
C LEU A 31 -14.83 3.38 -1.86
N LYS A 32 -14.21 4.51 -1.50
CA LYS A 32 -12.97 4.53 -0.72
C LYS A 32 -13.10 3.70 0.54
N THR A 33 -14.18 3.82 1.29
CA THR A 33 -14.37 3.01 2.51
C THR A 33 -14.49 1.51 2.24
N HIS A 34 -15.02 1.11 1.08
CA HIS A 34 -15.06 -0.29 0.65
C HIS A 34 -13.70 -0.77 0.14
N VAL A 35 -12.99 0.08 -0.61
CA VAL A 35 -11.62 -0.18 -1.04
C VAL A 35 -10.74 -0.34 0.18
N ASP A 36 -10.71 0.63 1.11
CA ASP A 36 -9.94 0.59 2.36
C ASP A 36 -10.25 -0.67 3.20
N ARG A 37 -11.50 -1.13 3.21
CA ARG A 37 -11.92 -2.36 3.91
C ARG A 37 -11.50 -3.66 3.21
N CYS A 38 -11.40 -3.64 1.87
CA CYS A 38 -11.04 -4.80 1.06
C CYS A 38 -9.56 -4.80 0.65
N SER A 39 -8.88 -3.66 0.82
CA SER A 39 -7.46 -3.48 0.61
C SER A 39 -6.76 -3.73 1.94
N TYR A 40 -6.36 -4.98 2.15
CA TYR A 40 -5.50 -5.34 3.26
C TYR A 40 -4.11 -4.68 3.16
N TRP A 41 -3.70 -4.28 1.95
CA TRP A 41 -2.53 -3.46 1.69
C TRP A 41 -2.74 -2.56 0.45
N VAL A 42 -2.32 -1.30 0.57
CA VAL A 42 -2.11 -0.41 -0.57
C VAL A 42 -0.65 -0.58 -1.00
N VAL A 43 -0.41 -0.83 -2.29
CA VAL A 43 0.93 -0.88 -2.88
C VAL A 43 1.58 0.51 -2.70
N GLY A 44 2.34 0.70 -1.61
CA GLY A 44 2.94 1.99 -1.28
C GLY A 44 3.38 2.14 0.18
N ASP A 45 2.53 1.76 1.14
CA ASP A 45 2.80 2.02 2.57
C ASP A 45 3.40 0.82 3.32
N GLY A 46 3.31 -0.39 2.76
CA GLY A 46 3.72 -1.65 3.41
C GLY A 46 5.10 -2.18 3.03
N ARG A 47 5.92 -1.41 2.30
CA ARG A 47 7.20 -1.94 1.81
C ARG A 47 8.17 -2.19 2.96
N ASP A 48 8.25 -1.29 3.94
CA ASP A 48 9.28 -1.39 4.96
C ASP A 48 8.77 -1.89 6.32
N ASP A 49 7.46 -2.03 6.54
CA ASP A 49 6.91 -2.28 7.87
C ASP A 49 6.11 -3.59 8.01
N ILE A 50 6.00 -4.40 6.93
CA ILE A 50 5.27 -5.68 6.99
C ILE A 50 6.25 -6.83 7.20
N GLU A 51 6.16 -7.47 8.36
CA GLU A 51 6.88 -8.70 8.67
C GLU A 51 6.28 -9.87 7.88
N ALA A 52 7.11 -10.59 7.12
CA ALA A 52 6.62 -11.58 6.16
C ALA A 52 5.89 -12.77 6.82
N TRP A 53 6.11 -13.02 8.10
CA TRP A 53 5.60 -14.23 8.77
C TRP A 53 4.59 -13.94 9.86
N GLU A 54 4.76 -12.85 10.59
CA GLU A 54 3.91 -12.48 11.73
C GLU A 54 2.70 -11.64 11.30
N ASP A 55 2.81 -10.84 10.23
CA ASP A 55 1.71 -10.02 9.74
C ASP A 55 0.79 -10.78 8.77
N ILE A 56 -0.46 -10.31 8.69
CA ILE A 56 -1.49 -10.83 7.81
C ILE A 56 -1.45 -10.05 6.48
N TRP A 57 -0.76 -10.60 5.47
CA TRP A 57 -0.54 -9.93 4.19
C TRP A 57 -0.81 -10.80 2.94
N ILE A 58 -1.36 -12.01 3.11
CA ILE A 58 -1.78 -12.89 2.00
C ILE A 58 -3.30 -13.00 1.93
N GLU A 59 -3.92 -13.34 3.06
CA GLU A 59 -5.36 -13.53 3.20
C GLU A 59 -5.78 -13.15 4.62
N GLU A 60 -7.01 -12.67 4.79
CA GLU A 60 -7.56 -12.33 6.10
C GLU A 60 -7.45 -13.51 7.09
N GLY A 61 -6.90 -13.25 8.27
CA GLY A 61 -6.73 -14.26 9.32
C GLY A 61 -5.60 -15.25 9.07
N LEU A 62 -4.88 -15.17 7.94
CA LEU A 62 -3.75 -16.04 7.64
C LEU A 62 -2.43 -15.39 8.07
N CYS A 63 -1.86 -15.90 9.16
CA CYS A 63 -0.51 -15.58 9.62
C CYS A 63 0.39 -16.80 9.39
N ILE A 64 1.47 -16.65 8.61
CA ILE A 64 2.28 -17.79 8.16
C ILE A 64 3.00 -18.46 9.34
N ALA A 65 3.49 -17.67 10.30
CA ALA A 65 4.19 -18.15 11.49
C ALA A 65 3.32 -19.03 12.40
N GLN A 66 1.98 -18.88 12.36
CA GLN A 66 1.06 -19.72 13.14
C GLN A 66 0.96 -21.15 12.60
N HIS A 67 1.31 -21.37 11.34
CA HIS A 67 1.14 -22.65 10.65
C HIS A 67 2.45 -23.34 10.27
N ASN A 68 3.58 -22.64 10.32
CA ASN A 68 4.86 -23.12 9.83
C ASN A 68 6.00 -22.76 10.78
N ASN A 69 7.00 -23.64 10.86
CA ASN A 69 8.24 -23.30 11.54
C ASN A 69 9.16 -22.56 10.57
N ILE A 70 9.32 -21.25 10.79
CA ILE A 70 10.10 -20.39 9.90
C ILE A 70 11.60 -20.56 10.21
N PRO A 71 12.45 -20.78 9.19
CA PRO A 71 13.89 -20.84 9.38
C PRO A 71 14.46 -19.55 9.96
N GLN A 72 15.45 -19.68 10.84
CA GLN A 72 16.02 -18.54 11.57
C GLN A 72 16.64 -17.50 10.63
N GLU A 73 17.17 -17.94 9.50
CA GLU A 73 17.84 -17.12 8.50
C GLU A 73 16.91 -16.10 7.82
N ILE A 74 15.61 -16.43 7.75
CA ILE A 74 14.60 -15.57 7.14
C ILE A 74 13.56 -15.10 8.16
N GLN A 75 13.69 -15.46 9.44
CA GLN A 75 12.67 -15.19 10.47
C GLN A 75 12.34 -13.69 10.61
N SER A 76 13.31 -12.80 10.36
CA SER A 76 13.10 -11.34 10.41
C SER A 76 12.86 -10.72 9.03
N ALA A 77 12.56 -11.51 8.01
CA ALA A 77 12.33 -11.01 6.65
C ALA A 77 11.02 -10.22 6.59
N ARG A 78 11.05 -9.11 5.85
CA ARG A 78 9.88 -8.35 5.46
C ARG A 78 9.40 -8.80 4.11
N VAL A 79 8.14 -8.50 3.79
CA VAL A 79 7.58 -8.84 2.47
C VAL A 79 8.41 -8.25 1.33
N CYS A 80 8.98 -7.05 1.52
CA CYS A 80 9.86 -6.43 0.53
C CYS A 80 11.18 -7.15 0.32
N ASP A 81 11.69 -7.85 1.34
CA ASP A 81 12.93 -8.62 1.24
C ASP A 81 12.73 -9.90 0.42
N LEU A 82 11.48 -10.37 0.35
CA LEU A 82 11.10 -11.55 -0.42
C LEU A 82 10.89 -11.28 -1.90
N VAL A 83 10.86 -10.02 -2.32
CA VAL A 83 10.67 -9.62 -3.73
C VAL A 83 11.86 -8.82 -4.25
N ASP A 84 12.11 -8.91 -5.55
CA ASP A 84 13.16 -8.16 -6.23
C ASP A 84 12.74 -6.70 -6.50
N ALA A 85 13.65 -5.93 -7.10
CA ALA A 85 13.39 -4.53 -7.45
C ALA A 85 12.25 -4.33 -8.46
N ALA A 86 11.92 -5.36 -9.23
CA ALA A 86 10.81 -5.38 -10.18
C ALA A 86 9.49 -5.89 -9.55
N GLY A 87 9.51 -6.28 -8.27
CA GLY A 87 8.36 -6.80 -7.55
C GLY A 87 8.07 -8.28 -7.80
N ASN A 88 9.00 -9.02 -8.41
CA ASN A 88 8.88 -10.47 -8.57
C ASN A 88 9.44 -11.18 -7.34
N TRP A 89 8.95 -12.38 -7.02
CA TRP A 89 9.51 -13.20 -5.95
C TRP A 89 11.00 -13.45 -6.15
N SER A 90 11.78 -13.25 -5.09
CA SER A 90 13.19 -13.61 -5.02
C SER A 90 13.32 -15.13 -4.90
N TRP A 91 13.13 -15.83 -6.01
CA TRP A 91 13.16 -17.29 -6.02
C TRP A 91 14.50 -17.83 -5.52
N ALA A 92 15.62 -17.15 -5.77
CA ALA A 92 16.92 -17.54 -5.24
C ALA A 92 16.97 -17.57 -3.70
N LEU A 93 16.25 -16.66 -3.02
CA LEU A 93 16.13 -16.64 -1.57
C LEU A 93 15.19 -17.75 -1.07
N LEU A 94 14.10 -18.01 -1.80
CA LEU A 94 13.05 -18.95 -1.40
C LEU A 94 13.38 -20.41 -1.74
N GLN A 95 14.10 -20.66 -2.83
CA GLN A 95 14.40 -21.99 -3.37
C GLN A 95 15.03 -22.96 -2.35
N PRO A 96 15.97 -22.56 -1.47
CA PRO A 96 16.51 -23.44 -0.43
C PRO A 96 15.46 -24.04 0.52
N TRP A 97 14.32 -23.36 0.67
CA TRP A 97 13.23 -23.72 1.59
C TRP A 97 12.09 -24.47 0.91
N MET A 98 12.10 -24.54 -0.42
CA MET A 98 11.07 -25.24 -1.19
C MET A 98 11.39 -26.75 -1.25
N PRO A 99 10.37 -27.61 -1.36
CA PRO A 99 10.59 -29.02 -1.67
C PRO A 99 11.40 -29.17 -2.97
N ARG A 100 12.33 -30.13 -3.02
CA ARG A 100 13.21 -30.36 -4.18
C ARG A 100 12.47 -30.51 -5.51
N ASP A 101 11.27 -31.08 -5.46
CA ASP A 101 10.43 -31.29 -6.64
C ASP A 101 9.87 -29.98 -7.22
N MET A 102 9.84 -28.91 -6.42
CA MET A 102 9.41 -27.56 -6.81
C MET A 102 10.57 -26.62 -7.15
N GLN A 103 11.82 -27.04 -6.90
CA GLN A 103 13.02 -26.20 -7.13
C GLN A 103 13.49 -26.18 -8.60
N ASN A 104 12.89 -26.99 -9.47
CA ASN A 104 13.35 -27.22 -10.85
C ASN A 104 12.35 -26.74 -11.93
N CYS A 105 11.48 -25.78 -11.61
CA CYS A 105 10.57 -25.17 -12.58
C CYS A 105 11.20 -24.01 -13.35
#